data_AF-A0A7Y9Z7Q1-F1
#
_entry.id   AF-A0A7Y9Z7Q1-F1
#
_cell.length_a   1.000
_cell.length_b   1.000
_cell.length_c   1.000
_cell.angle_alpha   90.00
_cell.angle_beta   90.00
_cell.angle_gamma   90.00
#
_symmetry.space_group_name_H-M   'P 1'
#
loop_
_entity.id
_entity.type
_entity.pdbx_description
1 polymer ?
#
loop_
_entity_poly.entity_id
_entity_poly.type
_entity_poly.pdbx_seq_one_letter_code
_entity_poly.pdbx_strand_id
1 'polypeptide(L)'
;MRGDAAALRDHAAAARQAVDGRDIQALATESAALGKASDSFAGHSSGPQWWIAAHIPWVGDQVTPLRAAGTAVEGLTADALGPLSKLQGLDALDTPKFVDGRIDPKVLEPYRPTLETASEAVHREQQALAAVNLDHTVGAVKRPFASLVADLDSVGAILDNANALAQLLPSMLGADGPRHYAVIVQNNAEPRVTGGDATVAGVQRACNGRSRRAGSPCGRTTPQSSRFLMAPARAATFSSETTPQGSSLSMVRARRLATTSTPP
;
A
#
# COMPACT_ATOMS: atom_id res chain seq x y z
N MET A 1 -34.55 -8.85 6.70
CA MET A 1 -34.21 -8.64 5.27
C MET A 1 -33.78 -7.21 4.93
N ARG A 2 -34.64 -6.18 4.93
CA ARG A 2 -34.18 -4.80 4.60
C ARG A 2 -33.12 -4.26 5.57
N GLY A 3 -33.26 -4.56 6.87
CA GLY A 3 -32.27 -4.20 7.89
C GLY A 3 -30.94 -4.92 7.66
N ASP A 4 -30.98 -6.25 7.49
CA ASP A 4 -29.79 -7.08 7.28
C ASP A 4 -29.01 -6.68 6.02
N ALA A 5 -29.70 -6.37 4.92
CA ALA A 5 -29.08 -5.89 3.68
C ALA A 5 -28.53 -4.46 3.77
N ALA A 6 -29.00 -3.64 4.72
CA ALA A 6 -28.40 -2.35 5.04
C ALA A 6 -27.14 -2.56 5.89
N ALA A 7 -27.23 -3.36 6.96
CA ALA A 7 -26.10 -3.69 7.81
C ALA A 7 -24.94 -4.32 7.03
N LEU A 8 -25.21 -5.24 6.10
CA LEU A 8 -24.18 -5.84 5.23
C LEU A 8 -23.42 -4.76 4.44
N ARG A 9 -24.15 -3.80 3.84
CA ARG A 9 -23.55 -2.71 3.06
C ARG A 9 -22.76 -1.75 3.94
N ASP A 10 -23.30 -1.41 5.10
CA ASP A 10 -22.66 -0.48 6.03
C ASP A 10 -21.36 -1.07 6.57
N HIS A 11 -21.34 -2.34 6.98
CA HIS A 11 -20.13 -3.03 7.44
C HIS A 11 -19.13 -3.28 6.31
N ALA A 12 -19.58 -3.57 5.08
CA ALA A 12 -18.68 -3.68 3.93
C ALA A 12 -18.01 -2.33 3.60
N ALA A 13 -18.77 -1.23 3.63
CA ALA A 13 -18.24 0.11 3.41
C ALA A 13 -17.27 0.53 4.53
N ALA A 14 -17.59 0.23 5.78
CA ALA A 14 -16.72 0.50 6.93
C ALA A 14 -15.44 -0.34 6.90
N ALA A 15 -15.53 -1.63 6.53
CA ALA A 15 -14.36 -2.49 6.32
C ALA A 15 -13.44 -1.94 5.22
N ARG A 16 -14.01 -1.46 4.11
CA ARG A 16 -13.23 -0.80 3.06
C ARG A 16 -12.54 0.47 3.57
N GLN A 17 -13.26 1.34 4.28
CA GLN A 17 -12.67 2.54 4.88
C GLN A 17 -11.56 2.20 5.87
N ALA A 18 -11.69 1.09 6.61
CA ALA A 18 -10.65 0.61 7.50
C ALA A 18 -9.41 0.13 6.73
N VAL A 19 -9.58 -0.54 5.58
CA VAL A 19 -8.45 -0.88 4.68
C VAL A 19 -7.77 0.39 4.16
N ASP A 20 -8.54 1.36 3.66
CA ASP A 20 -8.03 2.62 3.11
C ASP A 20 -7.31 3.45 4.19
N GLY A 21 -7.86 3.48 5.41
CA GLY A 21 -7.29 4.12 6.59
C GLY A 21 -6.18 3.34 7.27
N ARG A 22 -5.88 2.11 6.80
CA ARG A 22 -4.93 1.16 7.42
C ARG A 22 -5.24 0.86 8.89
N ASP A 23 -6.51 0.93 9.27
CA ASP A 23 -6.98 0.66 10.62
C ASP A 23 -7.30 -0.84 10.76
N ILE A 24 -6.33 -1.59 11.26
CA ILE A 24 -6.44 -3.04 11.45
C ILE A 24 -7.50 -3.40 12.50
N GLN A 25 -7.68 -2.57 13.53
CA GLN A 25 -8.65 -2.82 14.60
C GLN A 25 -10.07 -2.59 14.10
N ALA A 26 -10.30 -1.51 13.36
CA ALA A 26 -11.55 -1.28 12.67
C ALA A 26 -11.81 -2.40 11.65
N LEU A 27 -10.82 -2.81 10.85
CA LEU A 27 -10.98 -3.88 9.88
C LEU A 27 -11.38 -5.22 10.54
N ALA A 28 -10.75 -5.58 11.66
CA ALA A 28 -11.10 -6.79 12.40
C ALA A 28 -12.53 -6.72 12.96
N THR A 29 -12.92 -5.56 13.48
CA THR A 29 -14.27 -5.34 14.03
C THR A 29 -15.34 -5.41 12.93
N GLU A 30 -15.12 -4.69 11.83
CA GLU A 30 -16.06 -4.61 10.72
C GLU A 30 -16.12 -5.92 9.93
N SER A 31 -15.02 -6.65 9.76
CA SER A 31 -15.02 -7.98 9.13
C SER A 31 -15.80 -9.01 9.95
N ALA A 32 -15.68 -8.99 11.27
CA ALA A 32 -16.48 -9.86 12.15
C ALA A 32 -17.98 -9.48 12.13
N ALA A 33 -18.28 -8.18 12.09
CA ALA A 33 -19.66 -7.70 11.96
C ALA A 33 -20.25 -8.03 10.59
N LEU A 34 -19.46 -7.89 9.52
CA LEU A 34 -19.81 -8.25 8.16
C LEU A 34 -20.08 -9.75 8.03
N GLY A 35 -19.26 -10.61 8.64
CA GLY A 35 -19.49 -12.06 8.67
C GLY A 35 -20.84 -12.41 9.32
N LYS A 36 -21.13 -11.83 10.50
CA LYS A 36 -22.43 -12.04 11.18
C LYS A 36 -23.62 -11.52 10.38
N ALA A 37 -23.48 -10.36 9.73
CA ALA A 37 -24.52 -9.80 8.86
C ALA A 37 -24.73 -10.69 7.63
N SER A 38 -23.66 -11.27 7.08
CA SER A 38 -23.69 -12.21 5.95
C SER A 38 -24.42 -13.49 6.34
N ASP A 39 -24.07 -14.09 7.48
CA ASP A 39 -24.72 -15.30 7.99
C ASP A 39 -26.23 -15.08 8.22
N SER A 40 -26.60 -13.95 8.83
CA SER A 40 -27.99 -13.60 9.07
C SER A 40 -28.77 -13.37 7.77
N PHE A 41 -28.16 -12.67 6.82
CA PHE A 41 -28.75 -12.47 5.50
C PHE A 41 -28.94 -13.81 4.78
N ALA A 42 -27.90 -14.65 4.73
CA ALA A 42 -27.93 -15.98 4.13
C ALA A 42 -28.99 -16.88 4.78
N GLY A 43 -29.13 -16.83 6.11
CA GLY A 43 -30.19 -17.55 6.83
C GLY A 43 -31.61 -17.13 6.41
N HIS A 44 -31.82 -15.86 6.09
CA HIS A 44 -33.09 -15.35 5.60
C HIS A 44 -33.32 -15.60 4.10
N SER A 45 -32.25 -15.68 3.31
CA SER A 45 -32.28 -15.88 1.85
C SER A 45 -31.95 -17.31 1.41
N SER A 46 -32.04 -18.30 2.31
CA SER A 46 -31.81 -19.73 2.03
C SER A 46 -33.04 -20.58 2.31
N GLY A 47 -33.10 -21.76 1.69
CA GLY A 47 -34.17 -22.75 1.89
C GLY A 47 -34.92 -23.16 0.61
N PRO A 48 -35.81 -24.16 0.71
CA PRO A 48 -36.52 -24.73 -0.45
C PRO A 48 -37.32 -23.68 -1.24
N GLN A 49 -37.94 -22.72 -0.55
CA GLN A 49 -38.70 -21.64 -1.17
C GLN A 49 -37.85 -20.73 -2.07
N TRP A 50 -36.58 -20.49 -1.68
CA TRP A 50 -35.63 -19.70 -2.48
C TRP A 50 -35.03 -20.50 -3.64
N TRP A 51 -34.89 -21.82 -3.48
CA TRP A 51 -34.49 -22.71 -4.57
C TRP A 51 -35.56 -22.77 -5.67
N ILE A 52 -36.84 -22.84 -5.30
CA ILE A 52 -37.96 -22.77 -6.26
C ILE A 52 -38.00 -21.40 -6.94
N ALA A 53 -37.86 -20.32 -6.17
CA ALA A 53 -37.80 -18.96 -6.71
C ALA A 53 -36.65 -18.79 -7.72
N ALA A 54 -35.50 -19.41 -7.49
CA ALA A 54 -34.35 -19.34 -8.38
C ALA A 54 -34.57 -20.07 -9.73
N HIS A 55 -35.52 -21.00 -9.83
CA HIS A 55 -35.85 -21.71 -11.08
C HIS A 55 -36.89 -20.99 -11.93
N ILE A 56 -37.48 -19.90 -11.43
CA ILE A 56 -38.39 -19.05 -12.21
C ILE A 56 -37.52 -18.03 -12.97
N PRO A 57 -37.51 -18.01 -14.32
CA PRO A 57 -36.51 -17.27 -15.11
C PRO A 57 -36.28 -15.83 -14.64
N TRP A 58 -37.35 -15.03 -14.56
CA TRP A 58 -37.27 -13.62 -14.16
C TRP A 58 -36.82 -13.39 -12.71
N VAL A 59 -37.06 -14.36 -11.82
CA VAL A 59 -36.68 -14.29 -10.40
C VAL A 59 -35.26 -14.84 -10.20
N GLY A 60 -34.88 -15.89 -10.93
CA GLY A 60 -33.53 -16.46 -10.95
C GLY A 60 -32.47 -15.44 -11.41
N ASP A 61 -32.82 -14.59 -12.38
CA ASP A 61 -31.98 -13.48 -12.86
C ASP A 61 -31.66 -12.44 -11.76
N GLN A 62 -32.46 -12.40 -10.68
CA GLN A 62 -32.23 -11.51 -9.53
C GLN A 62 -31.59 -12.25 -8.35
N VAL A 63 -31.93 -13.52 -8.15
CA VAL A 63 -31.46 -14.33 -7.01
C VAL A 63 -30.03 -14.82 -7.20
N THR A 64 -29.64 -15.19 -8.43
CA THR A 64 -28.30 -15.73 -8.72
C THR A 64 -27.18 -14.74 -8.35
N PRO A 65 -27.24 -13.45 -8.76
CA PRO A 65 -26.22 -12.48 -8.36
C PRO A 65 -26.18 -12.23 -6.85
N LEU A 66 -27.33 -12.22 -6.18
CA LEU A 66 -27.39 -12.05 -4.72
C LEU A 66 -26.72 -13.20 -3.98
N ARG A 67 -26.97 -14.44 -4.42
CA ARG A 67 -26.35 -15.64 -3.83
C ARG A 67 -24.85 -15.64 -4.06
N ALA A 68 -24.40 -15.35 -5.27
CA ALA A 68 -22.99 -15.27 -5.60
C ALA A 68 -22.27 -14.19 -4.76
N ALA A 69 -22.89 -13.01 -4.60
CA ALA A 69 -22.37 -11.96 -3.73
C ALA A 69 -22.24 -12.42 -2.26
N GLY A 70 -23.27 -13.09 -1.73
CA GLY A 70 -23.23 -13.62 -0.36
C GLY A 70 -22.12 -14.65 -0.15
N THR A 71 -21.99 -15.62 -1.05
CA THR A 71 -20.93 -16.63 -1.01
C THR A 71 -19.54 -16.02 -1.14
N ALA A 72 -19.36 -15.00 -2.01
CA ALA A 72 -18.09 -14.32 -2.15
C ALA A 72 -17.69 -13.56 -0.86
N VAL A 73 -18.63 -12.91 -0.18
CA VAL A 73 -18.36 -12.23 1.09
C VAL A 73 -18.06 -13.24 2.20
N GLU A 74 -18.77 -14.36 2.26
CA GLU A 74 -18.48 -15.46 3.18
C GLU A 74 -17.06 -16.02 2.94
N GLY A 75 -16.71 -16.33 1.69
CA GLY A 75 -15.36 -16.80 1.33
C GLY A 75 -14.27 -15.78 1.67
N LEU A 76 -14.49 -14.50 1.37
CA LEU A 76 -13.57 -13.41 1.74
C LEU A 76 -13.36 -13.32 3.25
N THR A 77 -14.44 -13.36 4.02
CA THR A 77 -14.37 -13.25 5.49
C THR A 77 -13.73 -14.46 6.13
N ALA A 78 -14.06 -15.68 5.67
CA ALA A 78 -13.53 -16.92 6.21
C ALA A 78 -12.06 -17.15 5.83
N ASP A 79 -11.71 -16.93 4.57
CA ASP A 79 -10.43 -17.40 4.01
C ASP A 79 -9.38 -16.29 3.84
N ALA A 80 -9.79 -15.01 3.79
CA ALA A 80 -8.85 -13.89 3.73
C ALA A 80 -8.84 -13.09 5.04
N LEU A 81 -9.95 -12.48 5.42
CA LEU A 81 -10.00 -11.56 6.56
C LEU A 81 -9.86 -12.27 7.91
N GLY A 82 -10.40 -13.48 8.03
CA GLY A 82 -10.28 -14.31 9.24
C GLY A 82 -8.84 -14.63 9.60
N PRO A 83 -8.03 -15.18 8.67
CA PRO A 83 -6.60 -15.40 8.91
C PRO A 83 -5.82 -14.11 9.13
N LEU A 84 -6.09 -13.06 8.35
CA LEU A 84 -5.41 -11.77 8.47
C LEU A 84 -5.66 -11.09 9.82
N SER A 85 -6.89 -11.14 10.34
CA SER A 85 -7.26 -10.53 11.64
C SER A 85 -6.61 -11.24 12.85
N LYS A 86 -6.19 -12.50 12.68
CA LYS A 86 -5.46 -13.25 13.71
C LYS A 86 -3.96 -12.96 13.73
N LEU A 87 -3.45 -12.23 12.73
CA LEU A 87 -2.05 -11.84 12.69
C LEU A 87 -1.76 -10.84 13.81
N GLN A 88 -0.87 -11.24 14.72
CA GLN A 88 -0.36 -10.36 15.75
C GLN A 88 0.78 -9.49 15.18
N GLY A 89 0.86 -8.24 15.64
CA GLY A 89 1.97 -7.35 15.28
C GLY A 89 1.86 -6.70 13.90
N LEU A 90 0.67 -6.61 13.30
CA LEU A 90 0.44 -5.82 12.08
C LEU A 90 0.82 -4.34 12.27
N ASP A 91 0.82 -3.83 13.52
CA ASP A 91 1.37 -2.52 13.88
C ASP A 91 2.84 -2.32 13.44
N ALA A 92 3.60 -3.41 13.28
CA ALA A 92 4.96 -3.37 12.76
C ALA A 92 5.04 -2.99 11.27
N LEU A 93 3.93 -3.13 10.54
CA LEU A 93 3.79 -2.73 9.13
C LEU A 93 3.44 -1.25 8.97
N ASP A 94 2.81 -0.65 9.98
CA ASP A 94 2.36 0.75 9.90
C ASP A 94 3.54 1.74 9.96
N THR A 95 4.60 1.38 10.67
CA THR A 95 5.88 2.10 10.61
C THR A 95 7.04 1.10 10.61
N PRO A 96 7.75 0.93 9.47
CA PRO A 96 8.95 0.10 9.41
C PRO A 96 9.94 0.58 10.47
N LYS A 97 10.15 -0.22 11.52
CA LYS A 97 11.03 0.17 12.62
C LYS A 97 12.47 0.15 12.13
N PHE A 98 13.07 1.32 12.00
CA PHE A 98 14.51 1.46 11.82
C PHE A 98 15.20 1.20 13.15
N VAL A 99 15.74 0.00 13.32
CA VAL A 99 16.55 -0.33 14.51
C VAL A 99 18.01 -0.15 14.11
N ASP A 100 18.70 0.80 14.75
CA ASP A 100 20.10 1.16 14.48
C ASP A 100 20.39 1.51 13.02
N GLY A 101 19.44 2.12 12.30
CA GLY A 101 19.59 2.45 10.87
C GLY A 101 19.55 1.22 9.94
N ARG A 102 18.92 0.14 10.40
CA ARG A 102 18.64 -1.08 9.64
C ARG A 102 17.13 -1.34 9.63
N ILE A 103 16.60 -1.70 8.47
CA ILE A 103 15.27 -2.31 8.33
C ILE A 103 15.49 -3.82 8.33
N ASP A 104 14.76 -4.59 9.11
CA ASP A 104 14.88 -6.05 9.03
C ASP A 104 14.35 -6.52 7.66
N PRO A 105 15.20 -7.10 6.79
CA PRO A 105 14.76 -7.56 5.48
C PRO A 105 13.74 -8.69 5.54
N LYS A 106 13.62 -9.39 6.68
CA LYS A 106 12.74 -10.54 6.88
C LYS A 106 11.49 -10.20 7.68
N VAL A 107 11.22 -8.91 7.94
CA VAL A 107 10.07 -8.47 8.75
C VAL A 107 8.72 -9.00 8.22
N LEU A 108 8.62 -9.24 6.90
CA LEU A 108 7.41 -9.76 6.26
C LEU A 108 7.36 -11.28 6.13
N GLU A 109 8.49 -11.99 6.37
CA GLU A 109 8.61 -13.42 6.13
C GLU A 109 7.57 -14.27 6.91
N PRO A 110 7.25 -13.97 8.19
CA PRO A 110 6.22 -14.70 8.94
C PRO A 110 4.80 -14.53 8.38
N TYR A 111 4.54 -13.44 7.66
CA TYR A 111 3.22 -13.09 7.14
C TYR A 111 2.97 -13.61 5.72
N ARG A 112 4.03 -14.04 5.02
CA ARG A 112 3.96 -14.51 3.63
C ARG A 112 2.89 -15.57 3.39
N PRO A 113 2.80 -16.66 4.17
CA PRO A 113 1.81 -17.71 3.92
C PRO A 113 0.38 -17.18 4.04
N THR A 114 0.12 -16.33 5.05
CA THR A 114 -1.20 -15.74 5.26
C THR A 114 -1.58 -14.75 4.17
N LEU A 115 -0.62 -13.93 3.70
CA LEU A 115 -0.83 -13.00 2.58
C LEU A 115 -1.08 -13.73 1.27
N GLU A 116 -0.37 -14.84 1.03
CA GLU A 116 -0.56 -15.70 -0.14
C GLU A 116 -1.95 -16.35 -0.13
N THR A 117 -2.34 -17.01 0.97
CA THR A 117 -3.68 -17.58 1.12
C THR A 117 -4.78 -16.53 0.99
N ALA A 118 -4.60 -15.34 1.58
CA ALA A 118 -5.58 -14.27 1.46
C ALA A 118 -5.71 -13.74 0.02
N SER A 119 -4.59 -13.56 -0.69
CA SER A 119 -4.59 -13.18 -2.12
C SER A 119 -5.31 -14.24 -2.94
N GLU A 120 -4.97 -15.53 -2.78
CA GLU A 120 -5.62 -16.64 -3.49
C GLU A 120 -7.13 -16.71 -3.24
N ALA A 121 -7.56 -16.51 -2.00
CA ALA A 121 -8.97 -16.47 -1.63
C ALA A 121 -9.71 -15.33 -2.37
N VAL A 122 -9.13 -14.13 -2.39
CA VAL A 122 -9.73 -13.00 -3.13
C VAL A 122 -9.82 -13.27 -4.63
N HIS A 123 -8.76 -13.80 -5.24
CA HIS A 123 -8.76 -14.15 -6.67
C HIS A 123 -9.84 -15.19 -7.00
N ARG A 124 -10.04 -16.18 -6.14
CA ARG A 124 -11.09 -17.18 -6.32
C ARG A 124 -12.49 -16.56 -6.29
N GLU A 125 -12.75 -15.68 -5.33
CA GLU A 125 -14.06 -15.02 -5.22
C GLU A 125 -14.30 -14.03 -6.38
N GLN A 126 -13.27 -13.31 -6.83
CA GLN A 126 -13.34 -12.47 -8.03
C GLN A 126 -13.71 -13.27 -9.28
N GLN A 127 -13.09 -14.44 -9.48
CA GLN A 127 -13.40 -15.33 -10.59
C GLN A 127 -14.85 -15.86 -10.51
N ALA A 128 -15.30 -16.22 -9.31
CA ALA A 128 -16.67 -16.69 -9.08
C ALA A 128 -17.69 -15.60 -9.42
N LEU A 129 -17.45 -14.35 -9.03
CA LEU A 129 -18.33 -13.22 -9.35
C LEU A 129 -18.29 -12.84 -10.84
N ALA A 130 -17.12 -12.92 -11.48
CA ALA A 130 -16.97 -12.63 -12.91
C ALA A 130 -17.75 -13.61 -13.80
N ALA A 131 -17.99 -14.84 -13.33
CA ALA A 131 -18.78 -15.85 -14.04
C ALA A 131 -20.30 -15.61 -13.99
N VAL A 132 -20.78 -14.65 -13.19
CA VAL A 132 -22.22 -14.38 -13.02
C VAL A 132 -22.77 -13.56 -14.19
N ASN A 133 -23.81 -14.06 -14.85
CA ASN A 133 -24.53 -13.31 -15.88
C ASN A 133 -25.49 -12.27 -15.24
N LEU A 134 -25.43 -11.01 -15.72
CA LEU A 134 -26.23 -9.87 -15.26
C LEU A 134 -27.11 -9.23 -16.36
N ASP A 135 -27.34 -9.92 -17.48
CA ASP A 135 -28.01 -9.37 -18.67
C ASP A 135 -29.47 -9.03 -18.41
N HIS A 136 -30.16 -9.86 -17.64
CA HIS A 136 -31.58 -9.71 -17.29
C HIS A 136 -31.80 -9.26 -15.83
N THR A 137 -30.72 -8.89 -15.14
CA THR A 137 -30.76 -8.43 -13.76
C THR A 137 -31.16 -6.96 -13.68
N VAL A 138 -32.12 -6.63 -12.80
CA VAL A 138 -32.59 -5.25 -12.63
C VAL A 138 -31.51 -4.36 -12.01
N GLY A 139 -31.53 -3.08 -12.33
CA GLY A 139 -30.53 -2.11 -11.88
C GLY A 139 -30.41 -1.97 -10.36
N ALA A 140 -31.42 -2.38 -9.59
CA ALA A 140 -31.37 -2.40 -8.11
C ALA A 140 -30.45 -3.50 -7.56
N VAL A 141 -30.24 -4.58 -8.31
CA VAL A 141 -29.32 -5.68 -7.96
C VAL A 141 -27.98 -5.53 -8.66
N LYS A 142 -28.02 -5.19 -9.96
CA LYS A 142 -26.82 -5.06 -10.80
C LYS A 142 -25.84 -4.01 -10.27
N ARG A 143 -26.34 -2.87 -9.76
CA ARG A 143 -25.47 -1.78 -9.25
C ARG A 143 -24.71 -2.17 -7.98
N PRO A 144 -25.36 -2.65 -6.89
CA PRO A 144 -24.64 -3.15 -5.72
C PRO A 144 -23.68 -4.30 -6.04
N PHE A 145 -24.06 -5.21 -6.94
CA PHE A 145 -23.20 -6.31 -7.37
C PHE A 145 -21.91 -5.78 -8.04
N ALA A 146 -22.04 -4.85 -8.98
CA ALA A 146 -20.88 -4.23 -9.63
C ALA A 146 -19.99 -3.46 -8.64
N SER A 147 -20.59 -2.81 -7.63
CA SER A 147 -19.83 -2.15 -6.56
C SER A 147 -19.02 -3.16 -5.75
N LEU A 148 -19.62 -4.30 -5.37
CA LEU A 148 -18.92 -5.36 -4.65
C LEU A 148 -17.73 -5.90 -5.44
N VAL A 149 -17.91 -6.13 -6.75
CA VAL A 149 -16.81 -6.57 -7.64
C VAL A 149 -15.68 -5.54 -7.62
N ALA A 150 -15.98 -4.25 -7.78
CA ALA A 150 -14.97 -3.20 -7.74
C ALA A 150 -14.26 -3.08 -6.38
N ASP A 151 -14.99 -3.27 -5.28
CA ASP A 151 -14.41 -3.28 -3.94
C ASP A 151 -13.47 -4.47 -3.74
N LEU A 152 -13.86 -5.67 -4.22
CA LEU A 152 -13.01 -6.86 -4.23
C LEU A 152 -11.76 -6.69 -5.11
N ASP A 153 -11.88 -6.07 -6.28
CA ASP A 153 -10.73 -5.73 -7.15
C ASP A 153 -9.72 -4.83 -6.44
N SER A 154 -10.21 -3.82 -5.72
CA SER A 154 -9.37 -2.92 -4.93
C SER A 154 -8.64 -3.65 -3.80
N VAL A 155 -9.35 -4.50 -3.06
CA VAL A 155 -8.76 -5.29 -1.96
C VAL A 155 -7.75 -6.30 -2.50
N GLY A 156 -8.07 -6.98 -3.61
CA GLY A 156 -7.17 -7.91 -4.29
C GLY A 156 -5.87 -7.24 -4.71
N ALA A 157 -5.93 -6.06 -5.33
CA ALA A 157 -4.74 -5.30 -5.71
C ALA A 157 -3.85 -4.94 -4.50
N ILE A 158 -4.45 -4.60 -3.35
CA ILE A 158 -3.69 -4.30 -2.13
C ILE A 158 -2.99 -5.56 -1.61
N LEU A 159 -3.69 -6.70 -1.56
CA LEU A 159 -3.13 -7.97 -1.10
C LEU A 159 -2.04 -8.50 -2.03
N ASP A 160 -2.22 -8.38 -3.35
CA ASP A 160 -1.22 -8.77 -4.35
C ASP A 160 0.06 -7.95 -4.20
N ASN A 161 -0.07 -6.64 -4.01
CA ASN A 161 1.07 -5.76 -3.75
C ASN A 161 1.76 -6.13 -2.42
N ALA A 162 1.00 -6.44 -1.37
CA ALA A 162 1.56 -6.85 -0.09
C ALA A 162 2.29 -8.20 -0.19
N ASN A 163 1.70 -9.18 -0.89
CA ASN A 163 2.32 -10.48 -1.14
C ASN A 163 3.60 -10.34 -1.97
N ALA A 164 3.56 -9.58 -3.07
CA ALA A 164 4.72 -9.31 -3.90
C ALA A 164 5.84 -8.60 -3.11
N LEU A 165 5.47 -7.60 -2.30
CA LEU A 165 6.43 -6.91 -1.43
C LEU A 165 7.04 -7.89 -0.42
N ALA A 166 6.25 -8.75 0.22
CA ALA A 166 6.75 -9.72 1.19
C ALA A 166 7.73 -10.73 0.56
N GLN A 167 7.58 -11.04 -0.73
CA GLN A 167 8.49 -11.90 -1.48
C GLN A 167 9.77 -11.16 -1.93
N LEU A 168 9.64 -9.91 -2.39
CA LEU A 168 10.73 -9.17 -3.02
C LEU A 168 11.59 -8.38 -2.02
N LEU A 169 10.99 -7.87 -0.94
CA LEU A 169 11.63 -6.99 0.03
C LEU A 169 12.93 -7.56 0.61
N PRO A 170 13.04 -8.85 0.98
CA PRO A 170 14.30 -9.40 1.49
C PRO A 170 15.44 -9.26 0.47
N SER A 171 15.16 -9.61 -0.79
CA SER A 171 16.14 -9.55 -1.87
C SER A 171 16.55 -8.11 -2.18
N MET A 172 15.62 -7.15 -2.13
CA MET A 172 15.87 -5.72 -2.32
C MET A 172 16.73 -5.15 -1.20
N LEU A 173 16.45 -5.51 0.05
CA LEU A 173 17.23 -5.06 1.20
C LEU A 173 18.57 -5.81 1.38
N GLY A 174 18.86 -6.73 0.48
CA GLY A 174 20.13 -7.44 0.39
C GLY A 174 20.29 -8.54 1.42
N ALA A 175 19.21 -9.28 1.72
CA ALA A 175 19.24 -10.51 2.51
C ALA A 175 20.04 -11.62 1.82
N ASP A 176 19.83 -11.80 0.50
CA ASP A 176 20.49 -12.84 -0.30
C ASP A 176 21.88 -12.40 -0.83
N GLY A 177 22.24 -11.15 -0.59
CA GLY A 177 23.50 -10.57 -1.03
C GLY A 177 23.41 -9.07 -1.25
N PRO A 178 24.55 -8.38 -1.41
CA PRO A 178 24.57 -6.92 -1.50
C PRO A 178 23.86 -6.42 -2.76
N ARG A 179 22.97 -5.42 -2.62
CA ARG A 179 22.30 -4.75 -3.75
C ARG A 179 22.84 -3.34 -3.94
N HIS A 180 22.97 -2.89 -5.20
CA HIS A 180 23.45 -1.56 -5.54
C HIS A 180 22.32 -0.70 -6.11
N TYR A 181 22.12 0.49 -5.53
CA TYR A 181 21.06 1.42 -5.90
C TYR A 181 21.67 2.75 -6.33
N ALA A 182 21.41 3.20 -7.56
CA ALA A 182 21.82 4.52 -8.01
C ALA A 182 20.81 5.56 -7.49
N VAL A 183 21.29 6.55 -6.75
CA VAL A 183 20.50 7.71 -6.33
C VAL A 183 20.71 8.81 -7.35
N ILE A 184 19.66 9.15 -8.07
CA ILE A 184 19.64 10.20 -9.08
C ILE A 184 18.89 11.39 -8.51
N VAL A 185 19.50 12.57 -8.58
CA VAL A 185 18.86 13.83 -8.18
C VAL A 185 18.55 14.59 -9.46
N GLN A 186 17.30 15.00 -9.60
CA GLN A 186 16.85 15.84 -10.70
C GLN A 186 16.73 17.27 -10.21
N ASN A 187 17.32 18.20 -10.96
CA ASN A 187 17.21 19.62 -10.67
C ASN A 187 16.04 20.22 -11.46
N ASN A 188 14.97 20.57 -10.75
CA ASN A 188 13.77 21.18 -11.33
C ASN A 188 13.99 22.60 -11.91
N ALA A 189 15.18 23.19 -11.77
CA ALA A 189 15.51 24.51 -12.31
C ALA A 189 15.71 24.54 -13.84
N GLU A 190 15.73 23.38 -14.52
CA GLU A 190 15.87 23.28 -15.98
C GLU A 190 14.70 22.49 -16.58
N PRO A 191 13.68 23.11 -17.19
CA PRO A 191 12.51 22.35 -17.65
C PRO A 191 12.85 21.51 -18.90
N ARG A 192 12.95 20.19 -18.71
CA ARG A 192 12.87 19.15 -19.75
C ARG A 192 11.80 18.13 -19.35
N VAL A 193 11.30 17.36 -20.32
CA VAL A 193 10.15 16.43 -20.21
C VAL A 193 10.24 15.44 -19.01
N THR A 194 11.42 15.21 -18.45
CA THR A 194 11.64 14.31 -17.30
C THR A 194 11.99 15.02 -15.97
N GLY A 195 11.85 16.34 -15.85
CA GLY A 195 12.16 17.08 -14.60
C GLY A 195 13.52 17.78 -14.54
N GLY A 196 14.17 17.97 -15.70
CA GLY A 196 15.46 18.66 -15.84
C GLY A 196 16.68 17.76 -15.86
N ASP A 197 17.86 18.35 -15.70
CA ASP A 197 19.13 17.65 -15.77
C ASP A 197 19.26 16.64 -14.62
N ALA A 198 19.44 15.37 -14.97
CA ALA A 198 19.56 14.25 -14.04
C ALA A 198 21.03 13.98 -13.74
N THR A 199 21.43 14.17 -12.47
CA THR A 199 22.80 13.84 -12.02
C THR A 199 22.74 12.67 -11.04
N VAL A 200 23.60 11.66 -11.25
CA VAL A 200 23.79 10.60 -10.25
C VAL A 200 24.48 11.23 -9.04
N ALA A 201 23.75 11.36 -7.92
CA ALA A 201 24.28 11.88 -6.68
C ALA A 201 25.15 10.85 -5.94
N GLY A 202 24.95 9.56 -6.21
CA GLY A 202 25.81 8.48 -5.71
C GLY A 202 25.19 7.10 -5.86
N VAL A 203 25.98 6.06 -5.56
CA VAL A 203 25.49 4.67 -5.49
C VAL A 203 25.43 4.25 -4.02
N GLN A 204 24.26 3.78 -3.60
CA GLN A 204 24.02 3.13 -2.31
C GLN A 204 24.15 1.62 -2.45
N ARG A 205 24.47 0.95 -1.36
CA ARG A 205 24.61 -0.49 -1.23
C ARG A 205 23.76 -0.94 -0.05
N ALA A 206 22.77 -1.79 -0.30
CA ALA A 206 22.00 -2.44 0.76
C ALA A 206 22.71 -3.75 1.15
N CYS A 207 23.03 -3.90 2.44
CA CYS A 207 23.56 -5.13 3.01
C CYS A 207 22.67 -5.53 4.20
N ASN A 208 21.91 -6.62 4.07
CA ASN A 208 21.09 -7.16 5.15
C ASN A 208 20.28 -6.08 5.90
N GLY A 209 19.53 -5.27 5.14
CA GLY A 209 18.66 -4.25 5.70
C GLY A 209 19.29 -2.88 5.97
N ARG A 210 20.61 -2.73 5.80
CA ARG A 210 21.32 -1.46 6.04
C ARG A 210 21.75 -0.82 4.72
N SER A 211 21.42 0.45 4.54
CA SER A 211 21.93 1.26 3.42
C SER A 211 23.32 1.84 3.75
N ARG A 212 24.27 1.73 2.81
CA ARG A 212 25.65 2.22 2.92
C ARG A 212 26.10 2.82 1.59
N ARG A 213 27.08 3.73 1.57
CA ARG A 213 27.72 4.15 0.31
C ARG A 213 28.39 2.97 -0.40
N ALA A 214 28.35 2.97 -1.73
CA ALA A 214 29.12 2.03 -2.55
C ALA A 214 30.63 2.08 -2.20
N GLY A 215 31.26 0.90 -2.17
CA GLY A 215 32.67 0.73 -1.74
C GLY A 215 32.85 0.44 -0.24
N SER A 216 31.83 0.65 0.60
CA SER A 216 31.89 0.24 2.01
C SER A 216 31.76 -1.28 2.17
N PRO A 217 32.59 -1.96 2.98
CA PRO A 217 32.45 -3.39 3.25
C PRO A 217 31.11 -3.71 3.91
N CYS A 218 30.49 -4.84 3.56
CA CYS A 218 29.40 -5.41 4.36
C CYS A 218 30.02 -6.14 5.58
N GLY A 219 30.71 -5.41 6.46
CA GLY A 219 31.34 -5.93 7.68
C GLY A 219 30.56 -5.58 8.95
N ARG A 220 30.86 -6.27 10.07
CA ARG A 220 30.23 -6.05 11.38
C ARG A 220 30.47 -4.62 11.89
N THR A 221 29.41 -4.08 12.50
CA THR A 221 29.27 -2.82 13.24
C THR A 221 30.52 -1.94 13.33
N THR A 222 30.58 -0.90 12.49
CA THR A 222 31.34 0.31 12.78
C THR A 222 30.35 1.40 13.18
N PRO A 223 30.43 1.96 14.39
CA PRO A 223 29.67 3.15 14.74
C PRO A 223 30.33 4.31 14.00
N GLN A 224 29.75 4.71 12.87
CA GLN A 224 30.21 5.91 12.19
C GLN A 224 29.08 6.91 12.18
N SER A 225 29.28 7.98 12.94
CA SER A 225 28.51 9.21 12.87
C SER A 225 28.38 9.63 11.41
N SER A 226 27.15 9.65 10.93
CA SER A 226 26.81 10.09 9.57
C SER A 226 27.06 11.60 9.45
N ARG A 227 28.32 12.02 9.32
CA ARG A 227 28.62 13.31 8.69
C ARG A 227 28.41 13.11 7.20
N PHE A 228 27.32 13.69 6.72
CA PHE A 228 26.97 13.82 5.31
C PHE A 228 28.04 14.67 4.62
N LEU A 229 29.16 14.06 4.23
CA LEU A 229 30.11 14.69 3.34
C LEU A 229 29.57 14.54 1.92
N MET A 230 28.85 15.58 1.48
CA MET A 230 28.72 15.92 0.07
C MET A 230 30.12 15.94 -0.54
N ALA A 231 30.31 15.30 -1.70
CA ALA A 231 31.45 15.63 -2.54
C ALA A 231 31.39 17.13 -2.82
N PRO A 232 32.52 17.87 -2.77
CA PRO A 232 32.48 19.30 -3.03
C PRO A 232 31.93 19.49 -4.45
N ALA A 233 30.74 20.07 -4.56
CA ALA A 233 30.41 20.84 -5.73
C ALA A 233 31.56 21.84 -5.91
N ARG A 234 32.15 21.89 -7.10
CA ARG A 234 33.16 22.89 -7.45
C ARG A 234 32.73 24.23 -6.87
N ALA A 235 33.57 24.76 -5.97
CA ALA A 235 33.25 25.91 -5.14
C ALA A 235 32.80 27.09 -6.01
N ALA A 236 31.51 27.42 -5.95
CA ALA A 236 31.13 28.83 -5.98
C ALA A 236 31.47 29.36 -4.58
N THR A 237 32.54 30.13 -4.49
CA THR A 237 33.01 30.78 -3.26
C THR A 237 31.90 31.68 -2.73
N PHE A 238 31.33 31.33 -1.58
CA PHE A 238 30.44 32.21 -0.82
C PHE A 238 31.08 32.46 0.54
N SER A 239 31.45 33.71 0.80
CA SER A 239 32.03 34.16 2.06
C SER A 239 30.88 34.52 3.01
N SER A 240 30.71 33.77 4.09
CA SER A 240 29.77 34.12 5.17
C SER A 240 30.55 34.64 6.36
N GLU A 241 30.43 35.94 6.62
CA GLU A 241 30.83 36.56 7.88
C GLU A 241 29.63 36.53 8.82
N THR A 242 29.74 35.79 9.93
CA THR A 242 28.71 35.70 10.97
C THR A 242 29.07 36.64 12.10
N THR A 243 28.28 37.69 12.32
CA THR A 243 28.27 38.46 13.58
C THR A 243 27.02 38.08 14.37
N PRO A 244 27.09 37.89 15.70
CA PRO A 244 25.97 37.34 16.45
C PRO A 244 24.98 38.42 16.93
N GLN A 245 23.72 37.98 17.07
CA GLN A 245 22.58 38.58 17.78
C GLN A 245 21.66 39.55 17.02
N GLY A 246 20.36 39.22 17.09
CA GLY A 246 19.27 40.20 16.99
C GLY A 246 18.30 39.96 15.84
N SER A 247 17.12 39.45 16.20
CA SER A 247 15.87 39.33 15.44
C SER A 247 15.65 40.19 14.19
N SER A 248 14.97 39.58 13.22
CA SER A 248 13.95 40.14 12.30
C SER A 248 14.29 40.11 10.80
N LEU A 249 13.25 39.80 10.02
CA LEU A 249 13.19 39.70 8.57
C LEU A 249 13.83 40.89 7.85
N SER A 250 14.56 40.66 6.75
CA SER A 250 14.20 41.24 5.43
C SER A 250 15.17 40.90 4.29
N MET A 251 14.50 40.68 3.15
CA MET A 251 14.92 40.69 1.74
C MET A 251 16.09 41.64 1.42
N VAL A 252 17.13 41.14 0.73
CA VAL A 252 18.23 41.97 0.19
C VAL A 252 18.30 41.87 -1.34
N ARG A 253 18.14 43.05 -1.95
CA ARG A 253 18.18 43.38 -3.37
C ARG A 253 19.64 43.56 -3.82
N ALA A 254 20.05 42.94 -4.94
CA ALA A 254 21.42 43.00 -5.45
C ALA A 254 21.75 44.36 -6.11
N ARG A 255 22.94 44.91 -5.83
CA ARG A 255 23.53 46.04 -6.57
C ARG A 255 24.88 45.61 -7.15
N ARG A 256 25.05 45.83 -8.46
CA ARG A 256 26.20 45.47 -9.29
C ARG A 256 27.29 46.55 -9.19
N LEU A 257 28.55 46.18 -9.04
CA LEU A 257 29.69 47.09 -9.26
C LEU A 257 30.68 46.48 -10.25
N ALA A 258 31.13 47.33 -11.16
CA ALA A 258 31.94 47.03 -12.33
C ALA A 258 33.44 46.98 -11.99
N THR A 259 34.17 46.17 -12.75
CA THR A 259 35.63 46.04 -12.74
C THR A 259 36.26 47.09 -13.66
N THR A 260 37.39 47.67 -13.26
CA THR A 260 38.32 48.37 -14.16
C THR A 260 39.71 47.74 -14.01
N SER A 261 40.19 47.14 -15.11
CA SER A 261 41.56 46.66 -15.28
C SER A 261 42.43 47.75 -15.89
N THR A 262 43.70 47.83 -15.49
CA THR A 262 44.75 48.45 -16.34
C THR A 262 46.10 47.74 -16.10
N PRO A 263 46.81 47.31 -17.16
CA PRO A 263 48.26 47.04 -17.15
C PRO A 263 49.00 48.10 -18.03
N PRO A 264 50.33 48.01 -18.23
CA PRO A 264 51.35 47.20 -17.56
C PRO A 264 52.17 47.96 -16.50
#